data_AF-A0A7Z9UPH6-F1
#
_entry.id   AF-A0A7Z9UPH6-F1
#
_cell.length_a   1.000
_cell.length_b   1.000
_cell.length_c   1.000
_cell.angle_alpha   90.00
_cell.angle_beta   90.00
_cell.angle_gamma   90.00
#
_symmetry.space_group_name_H-M   'P 1'
#
loop_
_entity.id
_entity.type
_entity.pdbx_description
1 polymer ?
#
loop_
_entity_poly.entity_id
_entity_poly.type
_entity_poly.pdbx_seq_one_letter_code
_entity_poly.pdbx_strand_id
1 'polypeptide(L)'
;MSSDDSSSGFDSFGLSKPLLKALSENGYETPSPIQQRCIPELLNGKDIIGQAQTGTGKTAAFALPLLDRIDTKKNHPQLLVLAPTRELAIQVAEAIQSYARHMKGFHVLPIYGGQAYGLQLRPLKRGVHVVVGTPGRVMDHIKRGTLNLEGLNGLVLDEADEMLRMGFIDDVKWVMDKLPEERQIALFSATMPSQIQRVAEQFLNKPVVVKIKSKTTTANTIRQRYWQVSGVHKLDALTRILEVESFDALLIFVRTKTATVELAEKLLARGFAAEAINGDIPQRTRERTINQLKRGSIDILVATDVAARGLDVERISLVINYDIPYDPETYVHRIGRTGRAGRSGDAILFVAPRERRLLKTIEKVSRHTIEPMQLPSAKDINQQRVNSFKQKITDVLSNQNVGTFEKLISEYHDETGTEPLQIAAALAHMAQGSEPLLVSDKQPPAKKRETGRDRDREPSFDKKDRIFRKKEPDAGRKPTPETAPESKRGAEESIRTKPNSLKEFPDIEMCRYRVDIGRVDNVKPGNLVGAIANEAEIDSCYIGTIDIYDDCSTIDLPSGMPKETLSAL
;
A
#
# COMPACT_ATOMS: atom_id res chain seq x y z
N MET A 1 25.36 -54.69 -1.72
CA MET A 1 23.88 -54.68 -1.76
C MET A 1 23.46 -53.35 -1.18
N SER A 2 23.09 -52.44 -2.08
CA SER A 2 22.77 -51.03 -1.82
C SER A 2 21.37 -50.93 -1.20
N SER A 3 21.31 -50.20 -0.09
CA SER A 3 20.11 -49.83 0.65
C SER A 3 19.19 -48.91 -0.15
N ASP A 4 17.89 -49.16 -0.03
CA ASP A 4 16.77 -48.34 -0.51
C ASP A 4 16.95 -46.85 -0.19
N ASP A 5 17.03 -46.02 -1.24
CA ASP A 5 16.90 -44.57 -1.17
C ASP A 5 15.69 -44.19 -2.03
N SER A 6 14.49 -44.38 -1.48
CA SER A 6 13.22 -44.10 -2.16
C SER A 6 12.99 -42.58 -2.28
N SER A 7 13.23 -42.07 -3.48
CA SER A 7 12.88 -40.75 -4.06
C SER A 7 11.85 -39.88 -3.31
N SER A 8 12.30 -38.99 -2.40
CA SER A 8 11.44 -38.04 -1.68
C SER A 8 11.44 -36.60 -2.26
N GLY A 9 12.19 -36.36 -3.33
CA GLY A 9 12.33 -35.06 -3.99
C GLY A 9 11.40 -34.84 -5.20
N PHE A 10 11.57 -33.72 -5.90
CA PHE A 10 10.79 -33.35 -7.10
C PHE A 10 10.90 -34.37 -8.25
N ASP A 11 11.99 -35.14 -8.31
CA ASP A 11 12.19 -36.20 -9.31
C ASP A 11 11.11 -37.29 -9.25
N SER A 12 10.48 -37.48 -8.08
CA SER A 12 9.41 -38.46 -7.88
C SER A 12 8.11 -38.14 -8.65
N PHE A 13 7.93 -36.89 -9.10
CA PHE A 13 6.74 -36.48 -9.84
C PHE A 13 6.80 -36.81 -11.34
N GLY A 14 7.96 -37.20 -11.86
CA GLY A 14 8.12 -37.51 -13.29
C GLY A 14 8.11 -36.28 -14.21
N LEU A 15 8.50 -35.10 -13.71
CA LEU A 15 8.64 -33.89 -14.51
C LEU A 15 9.78 -34.01 -15.54
N SER A 16 9.71 -33.25 -16.63
CA SER A 16 10.75 -33.24 -17.65
C SER A 16 12.12 -32.77 -17.12
N LYS A 17 13.19 -33.32 -17.70
CA LYS A 17 14.59 -33.01 -17.33
C LYS A 17 14.91 -31.50 -17.33
N PRO A 18 14.43 -30.68 -18.29
CA PRO A 18 14.68 -29.24 -18.26
C PRO A 18 14.12 -28.55 -17.00
N LEU A 19 12.92 -28.95 -16.55
CA LEU A 19 12.30 -28.39 -15.36
C LEU A 19 13.02 -28.83 -14.08
N LEU A 20 13.36 -30.11 -13.96
CA LEU A 20 14.11 -30.64 -12.82
C LEU A 20 15.47 -29.95 -12.66
N LYS A 21 16.16 -29.70 -13.78
CA LYS A 21 17.41 -28.95 -13.78
C LYS A 21 17.23 -27.51 -13.28
N ALA A 22 16.18 -26.81 -13.74
CA ALA A 22 15.87 -25.45 -13.28
C ALA A 22 15.52 -25.42 -11.78
N LEU A 23 14.81 -26.43 -11.28
CA LEU A 23 14.47 -26.54 -9.86
C LEU A 23 15.70 -26.70 -8.97
N SER A 24 16.62 -27.58 -9.35
CA SER A 24 17.89 -27.77 -8.63
C SER A 24 18.72 -26.49 -8.59
N GLU A 25 18.84 -25.77 -9.71
CA GLU A 25 19.56 -24.47 -9.78
C GLU A 25 18.90 -23.38 -8.93
N ASN A 26 17.58 -23.44 -8.74
CA ASN A 26 16.82 -22.51 -7.90
C ASN A 26 16.74 -22.94 -6.42
N GLY A 27 17.43 -24.02 -6.03
CA GLY A 27 17.47 -24.49 -4.64
C GLY A 27 16.20 -25.22 -4.16
N TYR A 28 15.41 -25.79 -5.08
CA TYR A 28 14.26 -26.62 -4.72
C TYR A 28 14.71 -28.04 -4.38
N GLU A 29 14.74 -28.37 -3.09
CA GLU A 29 15.11 -29.71 -2.61
C GLU A 29 13.86 -30.57 -2.38
N THR A 30 13.06 -30.21 -1.36
CA THR A 30 11.87 -30.97 -0.96
C THR A 30 10.58 -30.23 -1.29
N PRO A 31 9.61 -30.89 -1.93
CA PRO A 31 8.33 -30.26 -2.26
C PRO A 31 7.51 -29.98 -1.00
N SER A 32 6.89 -28.80 -0.95
CA SER A 32 6.00 -28.39 0.14
C SER A 32 4.68 -29.20 0.14
N PRO A 33 3.90 -29.19 1.25
CA PRO A 33 2.65 -29.95 1.31
C PRO A 33 1.63 -29.61 0.22
N ILE A 34 1.57 -28.35 -0.23
CA ILE A 34 0.69 -27.97 -1.36
C ILE A 34 1.23 -28.52 -2.68
N GLN A 35 2.55 -28.49 -2.89
CA GLN A 35 3.20 -29.01 -4.10
C GLN A 35 3.03 -30.53 -4.21
N GLN A 36 3.30 -31.27 -3.12
CA GLN A 36 3.15 -32.73 -3.06
C GLN A 36 1.74 -33.21 -3.43
N ARG A 37 0.71 -32.43 -3.08
CA ARG A 37 -0.69 -32.82 -3.31
C ARG A 37 -1.24 -32.30 -4.64
N CYS A 38 -0.83 -31.11 -5.09
CA CYS A 38 -1.33 -30.52 -6.32
C CYS A 38 -0.62 -31.02 -7.58
N ILE A 39 0.70 -31.21 -7.53
CA ILE A 39 1.49 -31.53 -8.73
C ILE A 39 1.01 -32.84 -9.40
N PRO A 40 0.86 -33.97 -8.68
CA PRO A 40 0.43 -35.22 -9.31
C PRO A 40 -0.96 -35.13 -9.94
N GLU A 41 -1.90 -34.47 -9.26
CA GLU A 41 -3.28 -34.33 -9.73
C GLU A 41 -3.36 -33.42 -10.98
N LEU A 42 -2.54 -32.36 -11.04
CA LEU A 42 -2.43 -31.52 -12.24
C LEU A 42 -1.75 -32.26 -13.40
N LEU A 43 -0.70 -33.06 -13.14
CA LEU A 43 -0.07 -33.92 -14.16
C LEU A 43 -1.04 -34.97 -14.72
N ASN A 44 -2.01 -35.41 -13.92
CA ASN A 44 -3.09 -36.31 -14.36
C ASN A 44 -4.23 -35.60 -15.10
N GLY A 45 -4.15 -34.28 -15.29
CA GLY A 45 -5.11 -33.51 -16.07
C GLY A 45 -6.40 -33.14 -15.35
N LYS A 46 -6.45 -33.28 -14.02
CA LYS A 46 -7.62 -32.89 -13.23
C LYS A 46 -7.61 -31.40 -12.94
N ASP A 47 -8.80 -30.81 -12.83
CA ASP A 47 -8.97 -29.48 -12.26
C ASP A 47 -8.68 -29.51 -10.75
N ILE A 48 -8.21 -28.37 -10.22
CA ILE A 48 -7.86 -28.26 -8.79
C ILE A 48 -8.43 -27.01 -8.17
N ILE A 49 -8.84 -27.15 -6.90
CA ILE A 49 -8.99 -26.04 -5.96
C ILE A 49 -7.90 -26.18 -4.89
N GLY A 50 -6.86 -25.36 -4.98
CA GLY A 50 -5.75 -25.28 -4.03
C GLY A 50 -6.03 -24.24 -2.96
N GLN A 51 -6.48 -24.68 -1.78
CA GLN A 51 -6.69 -23.79 -0.63
C GLN A 51 -5.46 -23.74 0.27
N ALA A 52 -4.65 -22.68 0.12
CA ALA A 52 -3.46 -22.44 0.93
C ALA A 52 -3.06 -20.95 1.01
N GLN A 53 -2.39 -20.58 2.11
CA GLN A 53 -1.87 -19.23 2.33
C GLN A 53 -0.71 -18.88 1.39
N THR A 54 -0.40 -17.59 1.29
CA THR A 54 0.78 -17.08 0.56
C THR A 54 2.07 -17.66 1.14
N GLY A 55 3.12 -17.75 0.32
CA GLY A 55 4.42 -18.29 0.75
C GLY A 55 4.48 -19.81 0.94
N THR A 56 3.40 -20.56 0.69
CA THR A 56 3.39 -22.03 0.79
C THR A 56 3.96 -22.75 -0.43
N GLY A 57 4.39 -22.00 -1.46
CA GLY A 57 4.91 -22.56 -2.70
C GLY A 57 3.84 -22.85 -3.78
N LYS A 58 2.67 -22.18 -3.71
CA LYS A 58 1.56 -22.32 -4.67
C LYS A 58 1.98 -22.10 -6.13
N THR A 59 2.85 -21.11 -6.38
CA THR A 59 3.30 -20.79 -7.73
C THR A 59 3.99 -21.97 -8.41
N ALA A 60 4.94 -22.63 -7.73
CA ALA A 60 5.55 -23.85 -8.26
C ALA A 60 4.54 -25.01 -8.35
N ALA A 61 3.59 -25.11 -7.40
CA ALA A 61 2.60 -26.17 -7.37
C ALA A 61 1.72 -26.21 -8.62
N PHE A 62 1.37 -25.06 -9.21
CA PHE A 62 0.66 -25.00 -10.49
C PHE A 62 1.57 -24.87 -11.70
N ALA A 63 2.66 -24.10 -11.60
CA ALA A 63 3.46 -23.76 -12.77
C ALA A 63 4.18 -24.98 -13.33
N LEU A 64 4.80 -25.81 -12.47
CA LEU A 64 5.59 -26.96 -12.90
C LEU A 64 4.78 -27.97 -13.74
N PRO A 65 3.63 -28.49 -13.27
CA PRO A 65 2.87 -29.48 -14.04
C PRO A 65 2.25 -28.90 -15.31
N LEU A 66 1.92 -27.61 -15.32
CA LEU A 66 1.34 -26.95 -16.50
C LEU A 66 2.41 -26.59 -17.54
N LEU A 67 3.61 -26.19 -17.10
CA LEU A 67 4.77 -25.95 -17.96
C LEU A 67 5.23 -27.23 -18.66
N ASP A 68 5.18 -28.37 -17.97
CA ASP A 68 5.62 -29.66 -18.50
C ASP A 68 4.81 -30.10 -19.74
N ARG A 69 3.60 -29.56 -19.89
CA ARG A 69 2.68 -29.83 -21.01
C ARG A 69 2.81 -28.84 -22.17
N ILE A 70 3.62 -27.79 -22.03
CA ILE A 70 3.76 -26.76 -23.06
C ILE A 70 4.63 -27.25 -24.22
N ASP A 71 4.11 -27.11 -25.43
CA ASP A 71 4.86 -27.33 -26.66
C ASP A 71 5.46 -26.02 -27.17
N THR A 72 6.77 -25.85 -26.97
CA THR A 72 7.53 -24.67 -27.42
C THR A 72 7.61 -24.49 -28.94
N LYS A 73 7.17 -25.47 -29.73
CA LYS A 73 7.11 -25.34 -31.20
C LYS A 73 5.86 -24.59 -31.64
N LYS A 74 4.84 -24.50 -30.78
CA LYS A 74 3.57 -23.83 -31.06
C LYS A 74 3.60 -22.40 -30.53
N ASN A 75 3.77 -21.45 -31.44
CA ASN A 75 3.90 -20.02 -31.14
C ASN A 75 2.55 -19.32 -30.84
N HIS A 76 1.73 -19.92 -29.97
CA HIS A 76 0.50 -19.32 -29.46
C HIS A 76 0.36 -19.55 -27.94
N PRO A 77 -0.43 -18.73 -27.24
CA PRO A 77 -0.68 -18.94 -25.81
C PRO A 77 -1.29 -20.32 -25.56
N GLN A 78 -0.73 -21.04 -24.60
CA GLN A 78 -1.16 -22.38 -24.15
C GLN A 78 -1.55 -22.38 -22.68
N LEU A 79 -1.04 -21.42 -21.90
CA LEU A 79 -1.35 -21.25 -20.48
C LEU A 79 -1.65 -19.78 -20.18
N LEU A 80 -2.77 -19.54 -19.49
CA LEU A 80 -3.15 -18.22 -18.99
C LEU A 80 -3.15 -18.27 -17.46
N VAL A 81 -2.53 -17.30 -16.81
CA VAL A 81 -2.58 -17.13 -15.36
C VAL A 81 -3.19 -15.77 -15.05
N LEU A 82 -4.33 -15.75 -14.38
CA LEU A 82 -4.94 -14.53 -13.87
C LEU A 82 -4.45 -14.27 -12.45
N ALA A 83 -3.95 -13.05 -12.23
CA ALA A 83 -3.49 -12.57 -10.94
C ALA A 83 -4.17 -11.23 -10.58
N PRO A 84 -4.52 -10.96 -9.32
CA PRO A 84 -5.24 -9.76 -8.89
C PRO A 84 -4.47 -8.46 -9.12
N THR A 85 -3.14 -8.49 -9.00
CA THR A 85 -2.31 -7.28 -9.12
C THR A 85 -1.24 -7.45 -10.16
N ARG A 86 -0.76 -6.30 -10.64
CA ARG A 86 0.37 -6.22 -11.55
C ARG A 86 1.62 -6.85 -10.95
N GLU A 87 1.92 -6.53 -9.70
CA GLU A 87 3.13 -6.98 -9.02
C GLU A 87 3.16 -8.51 -8.95
N LEU A 88 2.02 -9.11 -8.59
CA LEU A 88 1.89 -10.55 -8.56
C LEU A 88 1.98 -11.15 -9.97
N ALA A 89 1.39 -10.52 -10.99
CA ALA A 89 1.53 -10.97 -12.37
C ALA A 89 3.00 -10.97 -12.84
N ILE A 90 3.78 -9.96 -12.47
CA ILE A 90 5.22 -9.89 -12.77
C ILE A 90 5.95 -11.01 -12.02
N GLN A 91 5.71 -11.18 -10.72
CA GLN A 91 6.35 -12.21 -9.90
C GLN A 91 6.08 -13.62 -10.42
N VAL A 92 4.83 -13.91 -10.76
CA VAL A 92 4.45 -15.20 -11.31
C VAL A 92 5.11 -15.40 -12.68
N ALA A 93 5.16 -14.37 -13.53
CA ALA A 93 5.86 -14.45 -14.82
C ALA A 93 7.37 -14.69 -14.65
N GLU A 94 8.03 -14.00 -13.72
CA GLU A 94 9.45 -14.20 -13.40
C GLU A 94 9.73 -15.60 -12.86
N ALA A 95 8.88 -16.10 -11.95
CA ALA A 95 8.98 -17.46 -11.44
C ALA A 95 8.82 -18.50 -12.56
N ILE A 96 7.80 -18.34 -13.42
CA ILE A 96 7.58 -19.20 -14.58
C ILE A 96 8.78 -19.15 -15.54
N GLN A 97 9.33 -17.97 -15.80
CA GLN A 97 10.52 -17.79 -16.63
C GLN A 97 11.74 -18.50 -16.04
N SER A 98 11.88 -18.49 -14.71
CA SER A 98 12.95 -19.20 -14.00
C SER A 98 12.80 -20.71 -14.13
N TYR A 99 11.60 -21.26 -13.91
CA TYR A 99 11.34 -22.69 -14.08
C TYR A 99 11.56 -23.16 -15.53
N ALA A 100 11.19 -22.32 -16.50
CA ALA A 100 11.32 -22.63 -17.93
C ALA A 100 12.69 -22.26 -18.53
N ARG A 101 13.70 -21.88 -17.73
CA ARG A 101 15.01 -21.39 -18.23
C ARG A 101 15.70 -22.36 -19.20
N HIS A 102 15.51 -23.66 -19.03
CA HIS A 102 16.10 -24.70 -19.90
C HIS A 102 15.15 -25.15 -21.04
N MET A 103 13.96 -24.56 -21.17
CA MET A 103 13.03 -24.81 -22.28
C MET A 103 13.35 -23.87 -23.46
N LYS A 104 14.05 -24.39 -24.47
CA LYS A 104 14.45 -23.60 -25.64
C LYS A 104 13.23 -23.05 -26.39
N GLY A 105 13.27 -21.77 -26.73
CA GLY A 105 12.18 -21.10 -27.45
C GLY A 105 10.97 -20.72 -26.58
N PHE A 106 11.00 -21.01 -25.28
CA PHE A 106 9.91 -20.64 -24.37
C PHE A 106 9.82 -19.12 -24.16
N HIS A 107 8.58 -18.63 -24.06
CA HIS A 107 8.27 -17.21 -23.90
C HIS A 107 7.07 -17.03 -22.97
N VAL A 108 7.26 -16.26 -21.90
CA VAL A 108 6.19 -15.79 -21.00
C VAL A 108 6.04 -14.28 -21.11
N LEU A 109 4.81 -13.79 -21.02
CA LEU A 109 4.51 -12.36 -21.07
C LEU A 109 3.58 -11.95 -19.93
N PRO A 110 4.00 -11.03 -19.06
CA PRO A 110 3.09 -10.39 -18.13
C PRO A 110 2.27 -9.28 -18.82
N ILE A 111 0.96 -9.25 -18.55
CA ILE A 111 -0.02 -8.33 -19.15
C ILE A 111 -0.86 -7.67 -18.05
N TYR A 112 -0.78 -6.35 -17.92
CA TYR A 112 -1.48 -5.61 -16.87
C TYR A 112 -1.81 -4.17 -17.26
N GLY A 113 -2.71 -3.55 -16.50
CA GLY A 113 -3.07 -2.13 -16.63
C GLY A 113 -1.93 -1.18 -16.27
N GLY A 114 -2.07 0.10 -16.67
CA GLY A 114 -1.10 1.16 -16.36
C GLY A 114 0.20 1.15 -17.19
N GLN A 115 0.35 0.20 -18.12
CA GLN A 115 1.44 0.19 -19.10
C GLN A 115 0.89 0.42 -20.52
N ALA A 116 1.65 1.09 -21.39
CA ALA A 116 1.22 1.34 -22.76
C ALA A 116 1.02 0.02 -23.54
N TYR A 117 -0.06 -0.07 -24.32
CA TYR A 117 -0.41 -1.26 -25.11
C TYR A 117 0.73 -1.71 -26.04
N GLY A 118 1.46 -0.77 -26.66
CA GLY A 118 2.52 -1.09 -27.62
C GLY A 118 3.61 -2.03 -27.07
N LEU A 119 3.88 -1.96 -25.76
CA LEU A 119 4.85 -2.83 -25.09
C LEU A 119 4.35 -4.27 -24.94
N GLN A 120 3.03 -4.48 -24.88
CA GLN A 120 2.38 -5.79 -24.75
C GLN A 120 2.05 -6.38 -26.14
N LEU A 121 1.74 -5.53 -27.13
CA LEU A 121 1.39 -5.95 -28.49
C LEU A 121 2.57 -6.58 -29.25
N ARG A 122 3.79 -6.03 -29.13
CA ARG A 122 4.95 -6.55 -29.87
C ARG A 122 5.28 -7.99 -29.47
N PRO A 123 5.38 -8.34 -28.16
CA PRO A 123 5.61 -9.73 -27.76
C PRO A 123 4.45 -10.66 -28.14
N LEU A 124 3.18 -10.23 -27.98
CA LEU A 124 2.02 -11.03 -28.39
C LEU A 124 2.07 -11.40 -29.88
N LYS A 125 2.44 -10.45 -30.75
CA LYS A 125 2.62 -10.70 -32.19
C LYS A 125 3.77 -11.65 -32.51
N ARG A 126 4.84 -11.64 -31.71
CA ARG A 126 5.98 -12.55 -31.89
C ARG A 126 5.65 -14.00 -31.53
N GLY A 127 4.60 -14.21 -30.72
CA GLY A 127 4.21 -15.50 -30.19
C GLY A 127 4.75 -15.70 -28.77
N VAL A 128 3.84 -16.03 -27.86
CA VAL A 128 4.14 -16.32 -26.45
C VAL A 128 3.40 -17.59 -26.05
N HIS A 129 3.97 -18.36 -25.13
CA HIS A 129 3.41 -19.64 -24.69
C HIS A 129 2.59 -19.48 -23.41
N VAL A 130 3.02 -18.57 -22.54
CA VAL A 130 2.36 -18.28 -21.27
C VAL A 130 2.04 -16.79 -21.19
N VAL A 131 0.81 -16.48 -20.82
CA VAL A 131 0.38 -15.13 -20.47
C VAL A 131 0.04 -15.11 -18.98
N VAL A 132 0.60 -14.15 -18.26
CA VAL A 132 0.25 -13.90 -16.85
C VAL A 132 -0.32 -12.50 -16.77
N GLY A 133 -1.53 -12.30 -16.24
CA GLY A 133 -2.08 -10.95 -16.28
C GLY A 133 -3.24 -10.64 -15.35
N THR A 134 -3.51 -9.34 -15.24
CA THR A 134 -4.66 -8.84 -14.48
C THR A 134 -5.95 -9.00 -15.28
N PRO A 135 -7.08 -9.42 -14.68
CA PRO A 135 -8.32 -9.74 -15.39
C PRO A 135 -8.76 -8.68 -16.40
N GLY A 136 -8.88 -7.41 -15.99
CA GLY A 136 -9.33 -6.33 -16.86
C GLY A 136 -8.45 -6.12 -18.10
N ARG A 137 -7.11 -6.16 -17.95
CA ARG A 137 -6.21 -6.00 -19.11
C ARG A 137 -6.22 -7.23 -20.03
N VAL A 138 -6.34 -8.43 -19.46
CA VAL A 138 -6.48 -9.66 -20.27
C VAL A 138 -7.77 -9.61 -21.08
N MET A 139 -8.89 -9.24 -20.44
CA MET A 139 -10.17 -9.01 -21.12
C MET A 139 -10.03 -8.00 -22.27
N ASP A 140 -9.36 -6.86 -22.05
CA ASP A 140 -9.13 -5.86 -23.09
C ASP A 140 -8.40 -6.43 -24.31
N HIS A 141 -7.34 -7.21 -24.09
CA HIS A 141 -6.56 -7.81 -25.17
C HIS A 141 -7.37 -8.83 -25.98
N ILE A 142 -8.22 -9.62 -25.32
CA ILE A 142 -9.14 -10.57 -25.96
C ILE A 142 -10.18 -9.81 -26.79
N LYS A 143 -10.83 -8.78 -26.23
CA LYS A 143 -11.82 -7.95 -26.94
C LYS A 143 -11.25 -7.30 -28.19
N ARG A 144 -9.97 -6.92 -28.16
CA ARG A 144 -9.26 -6.30 -29.30
C ARG A 144 -8.74 -7.33 -30.31
N GLY A 145 -8.90 -8.64 -30.08
CA GLY A 145 -8.37 -9.70 -30.93
C GLY A 145 -6.83 -9.81 -30.90
N THR A 146 -6.19 -9.18 -29.92
CA THR A 146 -4.72 -9.15 -29.80
C THR A 146 -4.17 -10.30 -28.96
N LEU A 147 -5.05 -10.96 -28.19
CA LEU A 147 -4.77 -12.21 -27.48
C LEU A 147 -5.79 -13.24 -27.94
N ASN A 148 -5.33 -14.29 -28.62
CA ASN A 148 -6.16 -15.44 -29.01
C ASN A 148 -6.02 -16.55 -27.95
N LEU A 149 -7.17 -17.11 -27.53
CA LEU A 149 -7.28 -18.17 -26.52
C LEU A 149 -7.63 -19.55 -27.10
N GLU A 150 -7.81 -19.69 -28.43
CA GLU A 150 -8.22 -20.95 -29.05
C GLU A 150 -7.28 -22.12 -28.76
N GLY A 151 -5.97 -21.85 -28.65
CA GLY A 151 -4.95 -22.86 -28.36
C GLY A 151 -4.61 -23.03 -26.87
N LEU A 152 -5.46 -22.50 -25.98
CA LEU A 152 -5.21 -22.53 -24.54
C LEU A 152 -5.59 -23.89 -23.94
N ASN A 153 -4.64 -24.53 -23.26
CA ASN A 153 -4.85 -25.82 -22.61
C ASN A 153 -5.07 -25.68 -21.08
N GLY A 154 -4.65 -24.55 -20.51
CA GLY A 154 -4.68 -24.33 -19.07
C GLY A 154 -5.03 -22.90 -18.66
N LEU A 155 -5.86 -22.76 -17.63
CA LEU A 155 -6.09 -21.50 -16.91
C LEU A 155 -5.73 -21.67 -15.44
N VAL A 156 -5.03 -20.69 -14.87
CA VAL A 156 -4.81 -20.56 -13.43
C VAL A 156 -5.48 -19.30 -12.91
N LEU A 157 -6.22 -19.41 -11.82
CA LEU A 157 -6.68 -18.27 -11.02
C LEU A 157 -5.84 -18.21 -9.75
N ASP A 158 -4.87 -17.31 -9.67
CA ASP A 158 -4.04 -17.13 -8.46
C ASP A 158 -4.59 -16.00 -7.59
N GLU A 159 -4.61 -16.23 -6.27
CA GLU A 159 -5.25 -15.34 -5.28
C GLU A 159 -6.69 -14.94 -5.68
N ALA A 160 -7.53 -15.93 -5.98
CA ALA A 160 -8.89 -15.71 -6.47
C ALA A 160 -9.77 -14.89 -5.51
N ASP A 161 -9.60 -15.05 -4.20
CA ASP A 161 -10.27 -14.24 -3.19
C ASP A 161 -9.86 -12.76 -3.23
N GLU A 162 -8.61 -12.44 -3.58
CA GLU A 162 -8.17 -11.06 -3.80
C GLU A 162 -8.79 -10.47 -5.06
N MET A 163 -8.91 -11.24 -6.15
CA MET A 163 -9.60 -10.77 -7.37
C MET A 163 -11.05 -10.38 -7.07
N LEU A 164 -11.72 -11.13 -6.19
CA LEU A 164 -13.06 -10.77 -5.71
C LEU A 164 -13.06 -9.47 -4.89
N ARG A 165 -12.13 -9.34 -3.94
CA ARG A 165 -12.00 -8.12 -3.11
C ARG A 165 -11.73 -6.87 -3.95
N MET A 166 -11.07 -7.02 -5.09
CA MET A 166 -10.78 -5.92 -6.02
C MET A 166 -11.91 -5.65 -7.02
N GLY A 167 -13.01 -6.41 -6.98
CA GLY A 167 -14.16 -6.23 -7.86
C GLY A 167 -13.97 -6.81 -9.27
N PHE A 168 -12.94 -7.64 -9.49
CA PHE A 168 -12.65 -8.22 -10.82
C PHE A 168 -13.44 -9.50 -11.12
N ILE A 169 -14.39 -9.88 -10.28
CA ILE A 169 -15.08 -11.17 -10.42
C ILE A 169 -15.83 -11.30 -11.74
N ASP A 170 -16.41 -10.21 -12.24
CA ASP A 170 -17.15 -10.21 -13.50
C ASP A 170 -16.19 -10.26 -14.71
N ASP A 171 -15.05 -9.56 -14.63
CA ASP A 171 -13.98 -9.66 -15.63
C ASP A 171 -13.42 -11.08 -15.71
N VAL A 172 -13.21 -11.74 -14.56
CA VAL A 172 -12.74 -13.12 -14.49
C VAL A 172 -13.73 -14.06 -15.16
N LYS A 173 -15.02 -13.98 -14.80
CA LYS A 173 -16.07 -14.79 -15.43
C LYS A 173 -16.12 -14.60 -16.94
N TRP A 174 -16.05 -13.34 -17.38
CA TRP A 174 -16.04 -13.01 -18.81
C TRP A 174 -14.87 -13.65 -19.55
N VAL A 175 -13.67 -13.65 -18.95
CA VAL A 175 -12.50 -14.32 -19.54
C VAL A 175 -12.71 -15.84 -19.58
N MET A 176 -13.28 -16.41 -18.52
CA MET A 176 -13.56 -17.85 -18.43
C MET A 176 -14.59 -18.33 -19.46
N ASP A 177 -15.57 -17.48 -19.81
CA ASP A 177 -16.56 -17.75 -20.86
C ASP A 177 -15.95 -17.78 -22.28
N LYS A 178 -14.71 -17.30 -22.46
CA LYS A 178 -13.99 -17.30 -23.75
C LYS A 178 -12.98 -18.43 -23.90
N LEU A 179 -12.88 -19.31 -22.93
CA LEU A 179 -11.95 -20.43 -22.98
C LEU A 179 -12.48 -21.57 -23.87
N PRO A 180 -11.59 -22.33 -24.55
CA PRO A 180 -11.97 -23.51 -25.33
C PRO A 180 -12.57 -24.61 -24.45
N GLU A 181 -13.43 -25.48 -24.99
CA GLU A 181 -14.14 -26.52 -24.20
C GLU A 181 -13.19 -27.48 -23.48
N GLU A 182 -12.17 -27.98 -24.18
CA GLU A 182 -11.13 -28.84 -23.62
C GLU A 182 -10.03 -27.98 -23.00
N ARG A 183 -10.04 -27.90 -21.67
CA ARG A 183 -9.09 -27.09 -20.89
C ARG A 183 -8.97 -27.66 -19.48
N GLN A 184 -7.85 -27.35 -18.83
CA GLN A 184 -7.63 -27.60 -17.41
C GLN A 184 -7.67 -26.30 -16.63
N ILE A 185 -8.33 -26.27 -15.48
CA ILE A 185 -8.40 -25.09 -14.61
C ILE A 185 -7.83 -25.40 -13.22
N ALA A 186 -6.93 -24.54 -12.76
CA ALA A 186 -6.40 -24.59 -11.41
C ALA A 186 -6.73 -23.28 -10.66
N LEU A 187 -7.56 -23.37 -9.63
CA LEU A 187 -7.97 -22.24 -8.79
C LEU A 187 -7.19 -22.28 -7.48
N PHE A 188 -6.41 -21.24 -7.20
CA PHE A 188 -5.68 -21.08 -5.95
C PHE A 188 -6.22 -19.88 -5.16
N SER A 189 -6.51 -20.11 -3.89
CA SER A 189 -7.08 -19.09 -3.02
C SER A 189 -6.72 -19.36 -1.56
N ALA A 190 -6.56 -18.32 -0.74
CA ALA A 190 -6.41 -18.52 0.71
C ALA A 190 -7.77 -18.88 1.33
N THR A 191 -8.82 -18.22 0.86
CA THR A 191 -10.19 -18.38 1.34
C THR A 191 -11.15 -18.80 0.23
N MET A 192 -12.32 -19.32 0.59
CA MET A 192 -13.36 -19.69 -0.38
C MET A 192 -14.68 -19.00 -0.03
N PRO A 193 -14.82 -17.68 -0.28
CA PRO A 193 -16.10 -16.99 -0.16
C PRO A 193 -17.14 -17.59 -1.13
N SER A 194 -18.43 -17.42 -0.84
CA SER A 194 -19.53 -17.99 -1.65
C SER A 194 -19.45 -17.61 -3.13
N GLN A 195 -18.98 -16.40 -3.44
CA GLN A 195 -18.80 -15.96 -4.83
C GLN A 195 -17.68 -16.74 -5.56
N ILE A 196 -16.57 -17.05 -4.89
CA ILE A 196 -15.51 -17.89 -5.45
C ILE A 196 -15.95 -19.35 -5.56
N GLN A 197 -16.72 -19.85 -4.59
CA GLN A 197 -17.32 -21.20 -4.66
C GLN A 197 -18.21 -21.35 -5.89
N ARG A 198 -19.07 -20.35 -6.18
CA ARG A 198 -19.91 -20.35 -7.38
C ARG A 198 -19.10 -20.34 -8.67
N VAL A 199 -17.99 -19.59 -8.73
CA VAL A 199 -17.09 -19.62 -9.91
C VAL A 199 -16.46 -21.00 -10.06
N ALA A 200 -16.02 -21.62 -8.97
CA ALA A 200 -15.51 -22.98 -8.99
C ALA A 200 -16.55 -23.98 -9.52
N GLU A 201 -17.77 -23.95 -8.97
CA GLU A 201 -18.87 -24.85 -9.35
C GLU A 201 -19.32 -24.67 -10.80
N GLN A 202 -19.30 -23.44 -11.31
CA GLN A 202 -19.74 -23.12 -12.67
C GLN A 202 -18.72 -23.54 -13.73
N PHE A 203 -17.42 -23.37 -13.46
CA PHE A 203 -16.40 -23.46 -14.52
C PHE A 203 -15.45 -24.65 -14.41
N LEU A 204 -15.26 -25.23 -13.23
CA LEU A 204 -14.33 -26.35 -13.04
C LEU A 204 -15.06 -27.69 -13.21
N ASN A 205 -14.38 -28.66 -13.80
CA ASN A 205 -14.89 -30.00 -14.02
C ASN A 205 -14.39 -30.98 -12.94
N LYS A 206 -15.28 -31.37 -12.02
CA LYS A 206 -14.99 -32.31 -10.91
C LYS A 206 -13.63 -32.06 -10.23
N PRO A 207 -13.41 -30.84 -9.69
CA PRO A 207 -12.09 -30.46 -9.21
C PRO A 207 -11.66 -31.21 -7.96
N VAL A 208 -10.37 -31.52 -7.87
CA VAL A 208 -9.77 -32.04 -6.65
C VAL A 208 -9.52 -30.88 -5.68
N VAL A 209 -10.12 -30.96 -4.50
CA VAL A 209 -9.96 -29.93 -3.45
C VAL A 209 -8.77 -30.28 -2.57
N VAL A 210 -7.69 -29.53 -2.71
CA VAL A 210 -6.49 -29.67 -1.88
C VAL A 210 -6.51 -28.57 -0.83
N LYS A 211 -6.83 -28.94 0.42
CA LYS A 211 -6.81 -28.03 1.56
C LYS A 211 -5.58 -28.27 2.43
N ILE A 212 -4.69 -27.29 2.47
CA ILE A 212 -3.58 -27.30 3.42
C ILE A 212 -4.03 -26.55 4.66
N LYS A 213 -4.15 -27.27 5.78
CA LYS A 213 -4.38 -26.63 7.07
C LYS A 213 -3.20 -25.68 7.32
N SER A 214 -3.48 -24.40 7.51
CA SER A 214 -2.47 -23.45 7.96
C SER A 214 -1.96 -23.94 9.31
N LYS A 215 -0.79 -24.57 9.34
CA LYS A 215 0.08 -24.35 10.49
C LYS A 215 0.33 -22.85 10.44
N THR A 216 -0.01 -22.14 11.51
CA THR A 216 0.17 -20.70 11.73
C THR A 216 1.67 -20.33 11.76
N THR A 217 2.47 -20.88 10.85
CA THR A 217 3.92 -20.86 10.91
C THR A 217 4.46 -19.45 10.64
N THR A 218 3.74 -18.64 9.86
CA THR A 218 4.11 -17.24 9.59
C THR A 218 4.06 -16.35 10.84
N ALA A 219 3.26 -16.71 11.86
CA ALA A 219 3.16 -15.92 13.08
C ALA A 219 4.33 -16.16 14.05
N ASN A 220 5.05 -17.28 13.93
CA ASN A 220 6.09 -17.63 14.90
C ASN A 220 7.40 -16.86 14.69
N THR A 221 7.69 -16.40 13.47
CA THR A 221 8.91 -15.62 13.18
C THR A 221 8.69 -14.11 13.30
N ILE A 222 7.44 -13.65 13.39
CA ILE A 222 7.07 -12.24 13.46
C ILE A 222 6.68 -11.89 14.89
N ARG A 223 7.50 -11.07 15.55
CA ARG A 223 7.12 -10.46 16.82
C ARG A 223 6.03 -9.42 16.56
N GLN A 224 4.90 -9.56 17.25
CA GLN A 224 3.73 -8.71 17.02
C GLN A 224 3.44 -7.88 18.27
N ARG A 225 3.46 -6.56 18.11
CA ARG A 225 3.21 -5.60 19.18
C ARG A 225 2.08 -4.66 18.80
N TYR A 226 1.36 -4.13 19.79
CA TYR A 226 0.41 -3.05 19.56
C TYR A 226 0.62 -1.90 20.54
N TRP A 227 0.56 -0.68 20.01
CA TRP A 227 0.53 0.53 20.82
C TRP A 227 -0.90 1.06 20.87
N GLN A 228 -1.40 1.28 22.09
CA GLN A 228 -2.69 1.92 22.29
C GLN A 228 -2.51 3.44 22.13
N VAL A 229 -3.14 4.02 21.11
CA VAL A 229 -3.04 5.45 20.81
C VAL A 229 -3.72 6.25 21.92
N SER A 230 -2.92 6.85 22.81
CA SER A 230 -3.40 7.69 23.90
C SER A 230 -2.37 8.75 24.26
N GLY A 231 -2.82 9.99 24.49
CA GLY A 231 -1.99 11.09 24.98
C GLY A 231 -1.00 11.71 23.98
N VAL A 232 -0.62 10.98 22.93
CA VAL A 232 0.36 11.40 21.91
C VAL A 232 -0.22 11.18 20.51
N HIS A 233 0.06 12.10 19.58
CA HIS A 233 -0.34 11.94 18.19
C HIS A 233 0.43 10.79 17.52
N LYS A 234 -0.22 10.07 16.61
CA LYS A 234 0.38 8.90 15.93
C LYS A 234 1.71 9.23 15.23
N LEU A 235 1.85 10.42 14.67
CA LEU A 235 3.09 10.85 14.01
C LEU A 235 4.26 10.97 15.00
N ASP A 236 4.04 11.61 16.15
CA ASP A 236 5.08 11.75 17.17
C ASP A 236 5.42 10.39 17.80
N ALA A 237 4.42 9.54 17.98
CA ALA A 237 4.63 8.17 18.43
C ALA A 237 5.48 7.37 17.41
N LEU A 238 5.17 7.50 16.12
CA LEU A 238 5.94 6.87 15.05
C LEU A 238 7.39 7.34 15.07
N THR A 239 7.67 8.64 15.13
CA THR A 239 9.05 9.15 15.11
C THR A 239 9.85 8.67 16.32
N ARG A 240 9.24 8.61 17.52
CA ARG A 240 9.88 8.03 18.71
C ARG A 240 10.24 6.55 18.54
N ILE A 241 9.37 5.78 17.88
CA ILE A 241 9.64 4.38 17.57
C ILE A 241 10.82 4.28 16.58
N LEU A 242 10.84 5.11 15.53
CA LEU A 242 11.90 5.10 14.52
C LEU A 242 13.29 5.49 15.06
N GLU A 243 13.36 6.29 16.12
CA GLU A 243 14.63 6.68 16.74
C GLU A 243 15.25 5.59 17.63
N VAL A 244 14.42 4.70 18.19
CA VAL A 244 14.87 3.68 19.15
C VAL A 244 14.97 2.30 18.51
N GLU A 245 14.02 1.95 17.64
CA GLU A 245 14.00 0.66 16.97
C GLU A 245 14.95 0.66 15.78
N SER A 246 15.87 -0.31 15.73
CA SER A 246 16.69 -0.56 14.55
C SER A 246 15.89 -1.35 13.52
N PHE A 247 15.87 -0.88 12.27
CA PHE A 247 15.27 -1.60 11.14
C PHE A 247 16.15 -1.44 9.89
N ASP A 248 16.06 -2.40 8.98
CA ASP A 248 16.75 -2.35 7.69
C ASP A 248 15.87 -1.63 6.65
N ALA A 249 14.64 -2.12 6.44
CA ALA A 249 13.59 -1.37 5.76
C ALA A 249 12.25 -1.48 6.51
N LEU A 250 11.46 -0.42 6.40
CA LEU A 250 10.16 -0.28 7.06
C LEU A 250 9.04 -0.10 6.03
N LEU A 251 7.97 -0.87 6.19
CA LEU A 251 6.72 -0.68 5.47
C LEU A 251 5.63 -0.18 6.41
N ILE A 252 5.07 0.99 6.12
CA ILE A 252 3.99 1.62 6.89
C ILE A 252 2.67 1.50 6.12
N PHE A 253 1.66 0.88 6.72
CA PHE A 253 0.32 0.80 6.15
C PHE A 253 -0.61 1.89 6.68
N VAL A 254 -1.15 2.68 5.76
CA VAL A 254 -2.17 3.71 6.02
C VAL A 254 -3.43 3.43 5.21
N ARG A 255 -4.54 4.05 5.61
CA ARG A 255 -5.85 3.77 5.01
C ARG A 255 -6.09 4.43 3.64
N THR A 256 -5.67 5.69 3.47
CA THR A 256 -6.04 6.49 2.29
C THR A 256 -4.82 6.86 1.45
N LYS A 257 -5.04 7.14 0.16
CA LYS A 257 -3.98 7.58 -0.75
C LYS A 257 -3.39 8.92 -0.29
N THR A 258 -4.22 9.88 0.10
CA THR A 258 -3.77 11.17 0.64
C THR A 258 -2.88 11.00 1.88
N ALA A 259 -3.28 10.10 2.80
CA ALA A 259 -2.49 9.82 4.00
C ALA A 259 -1.11 9.22 3.68
N THR A 260 -0.95 8.48 2.57
CA THR A 260 0.39 7.98 2.18
C THR A 260 1.34 9.12 1.88
N VAL A 261 0.89 10.11 1.12
CA VAL A 261 1.69 11.26 0.68
C VAL A 261 1.99 12.15 1.87
N GLU A 262 0.96 12.57 2.62
CA GLU A 262 1.13 13.43 3.78
C GLU A 262 2.07 12.83 4.84
N LEU A 263 1.96 11.51 5.10
CA LEU A 263 2.81 10.87 6.09
C LEU A 263 4.26 10.76 5.60
N ALA A 264 4.48 10.43 4.31
CA ALA A 264 5.82 10.39 3.73
C ALA A 264 6.50 11.77 3.76
N GLU A 265 5.80 12.83 3.38
CA GLU A 265 6.30 14.22 3.46
C GLU A 265 6.65 14.63 4.89
N LYS A 266 5.79 14.31 5.86
CA LYS A 266 6.03 14.59 7.28
C LYS A 266 7.23 13.82 7.84
N LEU A 267 7.53 12.64 7.31
CA LEU A 267 8.70 11.84 7.67
C LEU A 267 9.97 12.40 7.01
N LEU A 268 9.90 12.77 5.73
CA LEU A 268 11.00 13.44 5.01
C LEU A 268 11.41 14.75 5.69
N ALA A 269 10.44 15.57 6.09
CA ALA A 269 10.68 16.82 6.82
C ALA A 269 11.36 16.61 8.19
N ARG A 270 11.34 15.38 8.71
CA ARG A 270 11.98 14.97 9.97
C ARG A 270 13.29 14.20 9.74
N GLY A 271 13.81 14.19 8.51
CA GLY A 271 15.09 13.58 8.17
C GLY A 271 15.03 12.09 7.84
N PHE A 272 13.85 11.48 7.76
CA PHE A 272 13.72 10.07 7.37
C PHE A 272 13.61 9.92 5.85
N ALA A 273 14.37 8.99 5.27
CA ALA A 273 14.27 8.64 3.85
C ALA A 273 12.99 7.83 3.57
N ALA A 274 11.88 8.54 3.36
CA ALA A 274 10.55 7.98 3.19
C ALA A 274 9.92 8.35 1.84
N GLU A 275 9.29 7.38 1.17
CA GLU A 275 8.46 7.62 -0.03
C GLU A 275 7.07 7.00 0.12
N ALA A 276 6.09 7.59 -0.57
CA ALA A 276 4.73 7.08 -0.64
C ALA A 276 4.56 6.10 -1.81
N ILE A 277 3.71 5.10 -1.64
CA ILE A 277 3.23 4.20 -2.71
C ILE A 277 1.72 4.03 -2.61
N ASN A 278 1.00 4.53 -3.62
CA ASN A 278 -0.46 4.43 -3.68
C ASN A 278 -0.95 4.20 -5.12
N GLY A 279 -2.27 4.13 -5.29
CA GLY A 279 -2.88 3.82 -6.60
C GLY A 279 -2.85 4.97 -7.62
N ASP A 280 -2.53 6.21 -7.20
CA ASP A 280 -2.44 7.37 -8.09
C ASP A 280 -1.01 7.58 -8.61
N ILE A 281 -0.02 6.92 -7.99
CA ILE A 281 1.37 7.03 -8.40
C ILE A 281 1.56 6.34 -9.76
N PRO A 282 2.09 7.06 -10.77
CA PRO A 282 2.39 6.47 -12.06
C PRO A 282 3.31 5.28 -11.90
N GLN A 283 3.07 4.23 -12.70
CA GLN A 283 3.81 2.99 -12.55
C GLN A 283 5.33 3.15 -12.60
N ARG A 284 5.85 3.95 -13.55
CA ARG A 284 7.29 4.10 -13.72
C ARG A 284 7.94 4.62 -12.43
N THR A 285 7.23 5.51 -11.73
CA THR A 285 7.61 6.01 -10.40
C THR A 285 7.52 4.90 -9.37
N ARG A 286 6.42 4.14 -9.35
CA ARG A 286 6.23 2.98 -8.45
C ARG A 286 7.37 1.96 -8.52
N GLU A 287 7.77 1.56 -9.73
CA GLU A 287 8.90 0.63 -9.95
C GLU A 287 10.22 1.22 -9.50
N ARG A 288 10.43 2.52 -9.73
CA ARG A 288 11.61 3.24 -9.25
C ARG A 288 11.69 3.26 -7.72
N THR A 289 10.60 3.63 -7.04
CA THR A 289 10.50 3.67 -5.58
C THR A 289 10.76 2.29 -4.96
N ILE A 290 10.16 1.22 -5.51
CA ILE A 290 10.39 -0.16 -5.04
C ILE A 290 11.87 -0.54 -5.22
N ASN A 291 12.47 -0.18 -6.36
CA ASN A 291 13.89 -0.45 -6.60
C ASN A 291 14.82 0.36 -5.69
N GLN A 292 14.48 1.60 -5.36
CA GLN A 292 15.20 2.41 -4.38
C GLN A 292 15.15 1.77 -2.99
N LEU A 293 13.99 1.25 -2.57
CA LEU A 293 13.84 0.53 -1.30
C LEU A 293 14.69 -0.75 -1.29
N LYS A 294 14.67 -1.53 -2.37
CA LYS A 294 15.50 -2.75 -2.53
C LYS A 294 17.00 -2.47 -2.45
N ARG A 295 17.45 -1.31 -2.93
CA ARG A 295 18.88 -0.93 -3.02
C ARG A 295 19.41 -0.20 -1.79
N GLY A 296 18.57 0.20 -0.84
CA GLY A 296 19.05 1.00 0.30
C GLY A 296 18.97 2.51 0.14
N SER A 297 18.41 3.03 -0.96
CA SER A 297 18.35 4.48 -1.19
C SER A 297 17.21 5.16 -0.43
N ILE A 298 16.18 4.40 -0.10
CA ILE A 298 15.12 4.79 0.84
C ILE A 298 14.95 3.64 1.83
N ASP A 299 14.55 3.97 3.06
CA ASP A 299 14.40 2.99 4.14
C ASP A 299 12.95 2.83 4.57
N ILE A 300 12.08 3.80 4.25
CA ILE A 300 10.68 3.80 4.66
C ILE A 300 9.78 3.89 3.42
N LEU A 301 8.81 2.98 3.34
CA LEU A 301 7.77 3.01 2.33
C LEU A 301 6.39 3.15 3.00
N VAL A 302 5.63 4.17 2.63
CA VAL A 302 4.27 4.39 3.14
C VAL A 302 3.25 3.96 2.09
N ALA A 303 2.44 2.95 2.40
CA ALA A 303 1.60 2.26 1.44
C ALA A 303 0.13 2.14 1.86
N THR A 304 -0.76 2.05 0.87
CA THR A 304 -2.09 1.46 1.05
C THR A 304 -2.06 -0.04 0.79
N ASP A 305 -3.10 -0.77 1.22
CA ASP A 305 -3.22 -2.22 1.01
C ASP A 305 -3.04 -2.62 -0.46
N VAL A 306 -3.75 -1.92 -1.35
CA VAL A 306 -3.69 -2.17 -2.80
C VAL A 306 -2.26 -1.94 -3.33
N ALA A 307 -1.57 -0.96 -2.78
CA ALA A 307 -0.26 -0.57 -3.27
C ALA A 307 0.88 -1.47 -2.78
N ALA A 308 0.71 -2.14 -1.64
CA ALA A 308 1.71 -3.07 -1.10
C ALA A 308 1.39 -4.55 -1.38
N ARG A 309 0.26 -4.87 -2.03
CA ARG A 309 0.00 -6.23 -2.54
C ARG A 309 1.03 -6.62 -3.59
N GLY A 310 1.50 -7.86 -3.52
CA GLY A 310 2.61 -8.33 -4.36
C GLY A 310 3.93 -7.58 -4.14
N LEU A 311 4.07 -6.72 -3.12
CA LEU A 311 5.39 -6.19 -2.77
C LEU A 311 6.27 -7.33 -2.26
N ASP A 312 7.38 -7.58 -2.96
CA ASP A 312 8.41 -8.54 -2.55
C ASP A 312 9.74 -7.81 -2.42
N VAL A 313 10.00 -7.40 -1.19
CA VAL A 313 11.22 -6.73 -0.78
C VAL A 313 11.68 -7.42 0.48
N GLU A 314 12.71 -8.24 0.29
CA GLU A 314 13.34 -9.02 1.34
C GLU A 314 13.85 -8.17 2.50
N ARG A 315 14.29 -6.93 2.24
CA ARG A 315 14.86 -5.99 3.21
C ARG A 315 13.89 -5.54 4.31
N ILE A 316 12.58 -5.74 4.13
CA ILE A 316 11.57 -5.26 5.09
C ILE A 316 11.68 -6.06 6.38
N SER A 317 12.26 -5.45 7.42
CA SER A 317 12.40 -6.03 8.75
C SER A 317 11.28 -5.60 9.69
N LEU A 318 10.72 -4.40 9.49
CA LEU A 318 9.66 -3.83 10.33
C LEU A 318 8.41 -3.49 9.49
N VAL A 319 7.24 -3.83 10.00
CA VAL A 319 5.95 -3.40 9.44
C VAL A 319 5.19 -2.60 10.48
N ILE A 320 4.76 -1.39 10.15
CA ILE A 320 3.91 -0.57 11.00
C ILE A 320 2.53 -0.45 10.38
N ASN A 321 1.53 -0.96 11.08
CA ASN A 321 0.13 -0.69 10.78
C ASN A 321 -0.26 0.63 11.45
N TYR A 322 0.02 1.73 10.75
CA TYR A 322 -0.31 3.08 11.23
C TYR A 322 -1.83 3.24 11.39
N ASP A 323 -2.60 2.65 10.48
CA ASP A 323 -4.04 2.45 10.62
C ASP A 323 -4.38 0.97 10.72
N ILE A 324 -5.17 0.59 11.73
CA ILE A 324 -5.66 -0.78 11.90
C ILE A 324 -6.49 -1.21 10.66
N PRO A 325 -6.26 -2.41 10.11
CA PRO A 325 -7.10 -2.96 9.06
C PRO A 325 -8.51 -3.28 9.59
N TYR A 326 -9.50 -3.27 8.69
CA TYR A 326 -10.89 -3.55 9.05
C TYR A 326 -11.15 -5.05 9.25
N ASP A 327 -10.38 -5.90 8.58
CA ASP A 327 -10.51 -7.34 8.61
C ASP A 327 -9.19 -8.03 9.04
N PRO A 328 -9.28 -9.21 9.70
CA PRO A 328 -8.08 -9.95 10.15
C PRO A 328 -7.21 -10.51 9.03
N GLU A 329 -7.76 -10.81 7.86
CA GLU A 329 -7.00 -11.38 6.75
C GLU A 329 -6.03 -10.36 6.18
N THR A 330 -6.48 -9.12 6.00
CA THR A 330 -5.63 -7.99 5.63
C THR A 330 -4.50 -7.80 6.63
N TYR A 331 -4.74 -7.93 7.95
CA TYR A 331 -3.66 -7.85 8.94
C TYR A 331 -2.57 -8.90 8.68
N VAL A 332 -2.94 -10.16 8.46
CA VAL A 332 -1.99 -11.25 8.15
C VAL A 332 -1.21 -10.95 6.87
N HIS A 333 -1.87 -10.41 5.83
CA HIS A 333 -1.21 -10.05 4.58
C HIS A 333 -0.24 -8.88 4.71
N ARG A 334 -0.53 -7.93 5.61
CA ARG A 334 0.34 -6.79 5.92
C ARG A 334 1.59 -7.22 6.68
N ILE A 335 1.43 -7.97 7.76
CA ILE A 335 2.59 -8.41 8.56
C ILE A 335 3.44 -9.45 7.81
N GLY A 336 2.83 -10.24 6.92
CA GLY A 336 3.55 -11.14 6.01
C GLY A 336 4.43 -10.44 4.96
N ARG A 337 4.61 -9.12 5.04
CA ARG A 337 5.63 -8.36 4.30
C ARG A 337 7.00 -8.38 4.99
N THR A 338 7.06 -8.69 6.28
CA THR A 338 8.29 -8.99 7.02
C THR A 338 8.38 -10.49 7.34
N GLY A 339 9.49 -10.93 7.93
CA GLY A 339 9.68 -12.30 8.41
C GLY A 339 9.71 -13.35 7.30
N ARG A 340 10.12 -12.97 6.08
CA ARG A 340 10.19 -13.85 4.90
C ARG A 340 11.48 -14.67 4.87
N ALA A 341 11.45 -15.80 4.15
CA ALA A 341 12.61 -16.69 3.96
C ALA A 341 13.29 -17.15 5.27
N GLY A 342 12.50 -17.38 6.32
CA GLY A 342 13.01 -17.84 7.62
C GLY A 342 13.60 -16.76 8.53
N ARG A 343 13.65 -15.50 8.09
CA ARG A 343 14.12 -14.37 8.91
C ARG A 343 13.08 -13.96 9.95
N SER A 344 13.54 -13.38 11.05
CA SER A 344 12.66 -12.74 12.03
C SER A 344 12.15 -11.40 11.50
N GLY A 345 10.92 -11.05 11.87
CA GLY A 345 10.31 -9.77 11.56
C GLY A 345 9.66 -9.14 12.79
N ASP A 346 9.45 -7.84 12.76
CA ASP A 346 8.66 -7.15 13.78
C ASP A 346 7.47 -6.42 13.13
N ALA A 347 6.34 -6.42 13.83
CA ALA A 347 5.10 -5.81 13.38
C ALA A 347 4.46 -5.02 14.51
N ILE A 348 4.30 -3.71 14.31
CA ILE A 348 3.67 -2.81 15.28
C ILE A 348 2.31 -2.38 14.76
N LEU A 349 1.29 -2.47 15.62
CA LEU A 349 -0.09 -2.08 15.32
C LEU A 349 -0.51 -0.88 16.17
N PHE A 350 -0.92 0.21 15.53
CA PHE A 350 -1.51 1.36 16.24
C PHE A 350 -3.01 1.15 16.43
N VAL A 351 -3.46 1.18 17.68
CA VAL A 351 -4.86 0.88 18.05
C VAL A 351 -5.47 2.09 18.74
N ALA A 352 -6.40 2.77 18.09
CA ALA A 352 -7.17 3.82 18.77
C ALA A 352 -8.13 3.20 19.81
N PRO A 353 -8.56 3.94 20.86
CA PRO A 353 -9.46 3.40 21.88
C PRO A 353 -10.75 2.80 21.31
N ARG A 354 -11.31 3.43 20.26
CA ARG A 354 -12.52 2.95 19.54
C ARG A 354 -12.29 1.67 18.72
N GLU A 355 -11.03 1.34 18.41
CA GLU A 355 -10.63 0.23 17.54
C GLU A 355 -10.26 -1.02 18.35
N ARG A 356 -10.39 -0.99 19.69
CA ARG A 356 -10.05 -2.11 20.58
C ARG A 356 -10.84 -3.40 20.30
N ARG A 357 -12.03 -3.27 19.72
CA ARG A 357 -12.82 -4.44 19.25
C ARG A 357 -12.19 -5.11 18.04
N LEU A 358 -11.63 -4.33 17.10
CA LEU A 358 -10.95 -4.86 15.91
C LEU A 358 -9.69 -5.63 16.31
N LEU A 359 -8.91 -5.11 17.27
CA LEU A 359 -7.75 -5.83 17.83
C LEU A 359 -8.15 -7.23 18.33
N LYS A 360 -9.20 -7.33 19.14
CA LYS A 360 -9.68 -8.63 19.66
C LYS A 360 -10.12 -9.58 18.53
N THR A 361 -10.74 -9.06 17.47
CA THR A 361 -11.14 -9.86 16.32
C THR A 361 -9.92 -10.39 15.57
N ILE A 362 -8.88 -9.55 15.40
CA ILE A 362 -7.60 -9.95 14.79
C ILE A 362 -6.96 -11.08 15.60
N GLU A 363 -6.80 -10.90 16.91
CA GLU A 363 -6.20 -11.92 17.80
C GLU A 363 -6.97 -13.25 17.78
N LYS A 364 -8.30 -13.18 17.76
CA LYS A 364 -9.16 -14.38 17.72
C LYS A 364 -8.97 -15.18 16.43
N VAL A 365 -8.83 -14.51 15.29
CA VAL A 365 -8.68 -15.16 13.98
C VAL A 365 -7.24 -15.61 13.76
N SER A 366 -6.25 -14.79 14.12
CA SER A 366 -4.84 -15.13 14.03
C SER A 366 -4.44 -16.23 15.04
N ARG A 367 -5.23 -16.41 16.10
CA ARG A 367 -4.93 -17.27 17.27
C ARG A 367 -3.62 -16.90 17.95
N HIS A 368 -3.22 -15.64 17.84
CA HIS A 368 -2.02 -15.08 18.46
C HIS A 368 -2.42 -13.82 19.22
N THR A 369 -1.93 -13.71 20.46
CA THR A 369 -2.02 -12.47 21.23
C THR A 369 -0.98 -11.49 20.73
N ILE A 370 -1.38 -10.24 20.53
CA ILE A 370 -0.47 -9.17 20.12
C ILE A 370 0.01 -8.49 21.40
N GLU A 371 1.32 -8.40 21.60
CA GLU A 371 1.90 -7.89 22.86
C GLU A 371 1.64 -6.38 23.00
N PRO A 372 1.14 -5.89 24.14
CA PRO A 372 1.07 -4.46 24.37
C PRO A 372 2.48 -3.86 24.44
N MET A 373 2.70 -2.75 23.75
CA MET A 373 3.94 -1.96 23.86
C MET A 373 3.66 -0.58 24.46
N GLN A 374 4.65 -0.09 25.22
CA GLN A 374 4.73 1.30 25.62
C GLN A 374 5.59 2.07 24.62
N LEU A 375 5.32 3.37 24.47
CA LEU A 375 6.22 4.21 23.68
C LEU A 375 7.54 4.42 24.42
N PRO A 376 8.66 4.49 23.69
CA PRO A 376 9.90 4.96 24.27
C PRO A 376 9.71 6.33 24.93
N SER A 377 10.21 6.47 26.15
CA SER A 377 10.22 7.74 26.88
C SER A 377 11.27 8.68 26.30
N ALA A 378 11.20 9.97 26.61
CA ALA A 378 12.27 10.90 26.23
C ALA A 378 13.63 10.47 26.80
N LYS A 379 13.64 9.84 27.98
CA LYS A 379 14.86 9.28 28.57
C LYS A 379 15.44 8.14 27.71
N ASP A 380 14.60 7.24 27.21
CA ASP A 380 15.03 6.12 26.36
C ASP A 380 15.61 6.63 25.04
N ILE A 381 14.93 7.61 24.44
CA ILE A 381 15.37 8.28 23.21
C ILE A 381 16.72 8.97 23.43
N ASN A 382 16.84 9.77 24.49
CA ASN A 382 18.08 10.46 24.82
C ASN A 382 19.23 9.49 25.07
N GLN A 383 18.97 8.40 25.80
CA GLN A 383 19.96 7.36 26.04
C GLN A 383 20.43 6.75 24.73
N GLN A 384 19.52 6.48 23.80
CA GLN A 384 19.87 5.90 22.51
C GLN A 384 20.62 6.88 21.60
N ARG A 385 20.22 8.16 21.57
CA ARG A 385 20.97 9.22 20.87
C ARG A 385 22.39 9.34 21.40
N VAL A 386 22.57 9.31 22.72
CA VAL A 386 23.89 9.31 23.37
C VAL A 386 24.70 8.06 23.00
N ASN A 387 24.09 6.88 23.01
CA ASN A 387 24.76 5.64 22.64
C ASN A 387 25.22 5.66 21.17
N SER A 388 24.34 6.08 20.25
CA SER A 388 24.67 6.22 18.83
C SER A 388 25.77 7.26 18.58
N PHE A 389 25.75 8.38 19.33
CA PHE A 389 26.81 9.38 19.26
C PHE A 389 28.17 8.81 19.72
N LYS A 390 28.20 8.09 20.84
CA LYS A 390 29.40 7.39 21.32
C LYS A 390 29.89 6.35 20.31
N GLN A 391 29.00 5.58 19.70
CA GLN A 391 29.37 4.57 18.71
C GLN A 391 30.02 5.21 17.48
N LYS A 392 29.47 6.32 16.97
CA LYS A 392 30.09 7.07 15.86
C LYS A 392 31.52 7.52 16.19
N ILE A 393 31.76 7.97 17.42
CA ILE A 393 33.12 8.32 17.88
C ILE A 393 34.02 7.08 17.84
N THR A 394 33.58 5.96 18.39
CA THR A 394 34.32 4.68 18.36
C THR A 394 34.66 4.22 16.94
N ASP A 395 33.71 4.36 16.00
CA ASP A 395 33.88 3.95 14.60
C ASP A 395 34.89 4.83 13.87
N VAL A 396 34.92 6.14 14.14
CA VAL A 396 35.92 7.06 13.57
C VAL A 396 37.31 6.80 14.15
N LEU A 397 37.40 6.59 15.47
CA LEU A 397 38.66 6.29 16.15
C LEU A 397 39.30 4.98 15.65
N SER A 398 38.49 4.01 15.21
CA SER A 398 38.97 2.71 14.73
C SER A 398 39.33 2.68 13.24
N ASN A 399 38.71 3.53 12.41
CA ASN A 399 38.82 3.44 10.94
C ASN A 399 39.53 4.62 10.27
N GLN A 400 39.85 5.71 10.98
CA GLN A 400 40.50 6.89 10.39
C GLN A 400 41.79 7.24 11.11
N ASN A 401 42.75 7.81 10.36
CA ASN A 401 43.98 8.34 10.94
C ASN A 401 43.70 9.72 11.53
N VAL A 402 43.36 9.75 12.83
CA VAL A 402 42.97 10.96 13.56
C VAL A 402 44.16 11.88 13.87
N GLY A 403 45.40 11.46 13.61
CA GLY A 403 46.61 12.15 14.02
C GLY A 403 46.75 13.59 13.51
N THR A 404 46.17 13.92 12.35
CA THR A 404 46.16 15.31 11.85
C THR A 404 45.28 16.22 12.73
N PHE A 405 44.15 15.71 13.21
CA PHE A 405 43.25 16.45 14.10
C PHE A 405 43.79 16.51 15.53
N GLU A 406 44.50 15.47 15.98
CA GLU A 406 45.19 15.49 17.29
C GLU A 406 46.22 16.60 17.37
N LYS A 407 47.02 16.80 16.30
CA LYS A 407 47.97 17.91 16.22
C LYS A 407 47.29 19.27 16.28
N LEU A 408 46.22 19.47 15.51
CA LEU A 408 45.45 20.73 15.52
C LEU A 408 44.85 21.03 16.90
N ILE A 409 44.35 20.01 17.61
CA ILE A 409 43.81 20.18 18.97
C ILE A 409 44.94 20.51 19.95
N SER A 410 46.12 19.88 19.81
CA SER A 410 47.30 20.16 20.64
C SER A 410 47.81 21.58 20.41
N GLU A 411 47.94 22.02 19.16
CA GLU A 411 48.37 23.38 18.80
C GLU A 411 47.40 24.43 19.39
N TYR A 412 46.10 24.21 19.26
CA TYR A 412 45.09 25.12 19.84
C TYR A 412 45.15 25.14 21.38
N HIS A 413 45.39 23.99 22.02
CA HIS A 413 45.59 23.90 23.48
C HIS A 413 46.82 24.72 23.90
N ASP A 414 47.95 24.55 23.21
CA ASP A 414 49.20 25.23 23.52
C ASP A 414 49.10 26.75 23.32
N GLU A 415 48.36 27.21 22.32
CA GLU A 415 48.15 28.64 22.03
C GLU A 415 47.18 29.32 23.01
N THR A 416 46.10 28.64 23.41
CA THR A 416 45.00 29.26 24.16
C THR A 416 44.94 28.89 25.64
N GLY A 417 45.67 27.84 26.05
CA GLY A 417 45.57 27.25 27.39
C GLY A 417 44.23 26.56 27.66
N THR A 418 43.40 26.32 26.64
CA THR A 418 42.07 25.71 26.81
C THR A 418 42.19 24.19 26.99
N GLU A 419 41.55 23.63 28.01
CA GLU A 419 41.57 22.18 28.28
C GLU A 419 41.08 21.34 27.08
N PRO A 420 41.76 20.23 26.71
CA PRO A 420 41.38 19.39 25.56
C PRO A 420 39.93 18.89 25.62
N LEU A 421 39.41 18.66 26.83
CA LEU A 421 38.01 18.24 27.03
C LEU A 421 37.02 19.35 26.62
N GLN A 422 37.33 20.62 26.86
CA GLN A 422 36.50 21.75 26.43
C GLN A 422 36.54 21.91 24.90
N ILE A 423 37.71 21.71 24.28
CA ILE A 423 37.86 21.72 22.84
C ILE A 423 37.02 20.59 22.22
N ALA A 424 37.12 19.37 22.77
CA ALA A 424 36.32 18.22 22.33
C ALA A 424 34.81 18.46 22.50
N ALA A 425 34.38 19.10 23.60
CA ALA A 425 32.99 19.47 23.81
C ALA A 425 32.50 20.51 22.79
N ALA A 426 33.32 21.50 22.44
CA ALA A 426 33.00 22.48 21.41
C ALA A 426 32.89 21.83 20.02
N LEU A 427 33.84 20.97 19.66
CA LEU A 427 33.80 20.20 18.40
C LEU A 427 32.59 19.26 18.34
N ALA A 428 32.25 18.59 19.44
CA ALA A 428 31.04 17.77 19.55
C ALA A 428 29.77 18.62 19.34
N HIS A 429 29.72 19.83 19.91
CA HIS A 429 28.60 20.74 19.70
C HIS A 429 28.50 21.22 18.25
N MET A 430 29.63 21.52 17.60
CA MET A 430 29.67 21.89 16.18
C MET A 430 29.22 20.74 15.27
N ALA A 431 29.71 19.51 15.53
CA ALA A 431 29.38 18.32 14.76
C ALA A 431 27.90 17.91 14.88
N GLN A 432 27.27 18.25 16.00
CA GLN A 432 25.85 18.02 16.24
C GLN A 432 24.94 18.94 15.39
N GLY A 433 25.42 20.14 15.00
CA GLY A 433 24.63 21.10 14.24
C GLY A 433 23.47 21.69 15.05
N SER A 434 22.33 21.92 14.39
CA SER A 434 21.17 22.62 14.96
C SER A 434 20.19 21.74 15.72
N GLU A 435 20.36 20.41 15.71
CA GLU A 435 19.43 19.48 16.36
C GLU A 435 19.89 19.10 17.78
N PRO A 436 19.10 19.41 18.83
CA PRO A 436 19.51 19.17 20.21
C PRO A 436 19.65 17.68 20.54
N LEU A 437 20.74 17.30 21.24
CA LEU A 437 21.03 15.90 21.60
C LEU A 437 19.98 15.32 22.54
N LEU A 438 19.48 16.16 23.43
CA LEU A 438 18.57 15.80 24.49
C LEU A 438 17.21 16.43 24.22
N VAL A 439 16.20 15.57 24.10
CA VAL A 439 14.79 15.96 24.03
C VAL A 439 14.30 16.20 25.46
N SER A 440 13.65 17.35 25.70
CA SER A 440 12.99 17.65 26.97
C SER A 440 11.54 17.15 26.96
N ASP A 441 11.08 16.56 28.06
CA ASP A 441 9.72 16.00 28.24
C ASP A 441 8.61 17.08 28.34
N LYS A 442 8.82 18.29 27.83
CA LYS A 442 7.78 19.32 27.82
C LYS A 442 6.64 18.89 26.91
N GLN A 443 5.64 18.23 27.50
CA GLN A 443 4.30 18.11 26.93
C GLN A 443 3.88 19.50 26.43
N PRO A 444 3.29 19.61 25.22
CA PRO A 444 2.59 20.83 24.86
C PRO A 444 1.60 21.10 26.00
N PRO A 445 1.57 22.32 26.57
CA PRO A 445 0.64 22.62 27.64
C PRO A 445 -0.75 22.28 27.15
N ALA A 446 -1.40 21.32 27.82
CA ALA A 446 -2.80 21.05 27.60
C ALA A 446 -3.52 22.39 27.70
N LYS A 447 -4.09 22.86 26.58
CA LYS A 447 -4.96 24.04 26.58
C LYS A 447 -6.04 23.76 27.62
N LYS A 448 -5.88 24.32 28.82
CA LYS A 448 -6.93 24.35 29.83
C LYS A 448 -8.10 25.04 29.13
N ARG A 449 -9.14 24.27 28.84
CA ARG A 449 -10.45 24.85 28.57
C ARG A 449 -10.73 25.79 29.73
N GLU A 450 -10.80 27.07 29.44
CA GLU A 450 -11.33 28.07 30.35
C GLU A 450 -12.78 27.68 30.63
N THR A 451 -12.97 26.90 31.68
CA THR A 451 -14.26 26.81 32.36
C THR A 451 -14.36 28.08 33.19
N GLY A 452 -14.98 29.11 32.61
CA GLY A 452 -15.45 30.27 33.36
C GLY A 452 -16.37 29.81 34.49
N ARG A 453 -16.05 30.22 35.71
CA ARG A 453 -16.94 30.19 36.88
C ARG A 453 -16.92 31.57 37.53
N ASP A 454 -18.03 31.84 38.22
CA ASP A 454 -18.31 32.90 39.19
C ASP A 454 -18.90 34.19 38.58
N ARG A 455 -20.04 34.74 39.00
CA ARG A 455 -21.03 34.51 40.09
C ARG A 455 -22.42 34.85 39.49
N ASP A 456 -23.57 34.29 39.90
CA ASP A 456 -24.26 34.56 41.16
C ASP A 456 -25.27 33.44 41.52
N ARG A 457 -25.20 33.03 42.79
CA ARG A 457 -26.21 32.29 43.58
C ARG A 457 -27.01 33.37 44.34
N GLU A 458 -28.33 33.34 44.54
CA GLU A 458 -29.26 32.31 45.06
C GLU A 458 -30.65 33.01 45.29
N PRO A 459 -31.71 32.42 45.88
CA PRO A 459 -32.17 31.02 45.91
C PRO A 459 -33.72 30.82 45.75
N SER A 460 -34.11 29.54 45.62
CA SER A 460 -35.30 28.87 46.21
C SER A 460 -36.70 29.05 45.57
N PHE A 461 -37.33 27.95 45.12
CA PHE A 461 -38.30 27.18 45.94
C PHE A 461 -38.92 25.97 45.17
N ASP A 462 -38.87 24.82 45.84
CA ASP A 462 -39.78 23.66 45.93
C ASP A 462 -40.51 22.94 44.76
N LYS A 463 -40.23 21.62 44.73
CA LYS A 463 -41.11 20.42 44.71
C LYS A 463 -42.23 20.20 43.66
N LYS A 464 -42.04 19.06 42.95
CA LYS A 464 -42.93 17.87 42.82
C LYS A 464 -44.45 18.03 43.07
N ASP A 465 -45.25 17.69 42.06
CA ASP A 465 -46.23 16.57 42.02
C ASP A 465 -47.04 16.64 40.69
N ARG A 466 -47.02 15.60 39.83
CA ARG A 466 -47.95 14.46 39.72
C ARG A 466 -49.41 14.80 39.28
N ILE A 467 -49.80 14.16 38.16
CA ILE A 467 -51.10 13.50 37.85
C ILE A 467 -52.16 14.25 36.99
N PHE A 468 -52.39 13.66 35.80
CA PHE A 468 -53.63 13.48 35.00
C PHE A 468 -54.57 14.66 34.71
N ARG A 469 -54.77 14.93 33.40
CA ARG A 469 -56.13 14.87 32.80
C ARG A 469 -56.12 14.77 31.27
N LYS A 470 -56.83 13.76 30.76
CA LYS A 470 -57.30 13.60 29.37
C LYS A 470 -58.16 14.80 28.94
N LYS A 471 -58.03 15.22 27.67
CA LYS A 471 -59.14 15.59 26.77
C LYS A 471 -58.60 15.83 25.34
N GLU A 472 -58.95 14.92 24.44
CA GLU A 472 -59.22 15.22 23.02
C GLU A 472 -60.71 15.64 22.89
N PRO A 473 -61.22 16.22 21.77
CA PRO A 473 -60.69 16.09 20.40
C PRO A 473 -60.72 17.35 19.49
N ASP A 474 -60.03 17.16 18.36
CA ASP A 474 -60.37 17.55 16.98
C ASP A 474 -59.88 18.87 16.35
N ALA A 475 -59.66 18.74 15.03
CA ALA A 475 -59.45 19.71 13.96
C ALA A 475 -58.01 20.20 13.68
N GLY A 476 -57.38 19.63 12.65
CA GLY A 476 -56.30 20.30 11.91
C GLY A 476 -55.40 19.39 11.08
N ARG A 477 -55.89 18.99 9.90
CA ARG A 477 -55.14 18.35 8.79
C ARG A 477 -53.68 18.81 8.67
N LYS A 478 -52.74 17.86 8.64
CA LYS A 478 -51.44 18.01 7.97
C LYS A 478 -51.23 16.84 7.00
N PRO A 479 -51.08 17.07 5.70
CA PRO A 479 -50.44 16.12 4.80
C PRO A 479 -48.92 16.32 4.84
N THR A 480 -48.20 15.19 4.87
CA THR A 480 -46.80 15.07 4.48
C THR A 480 -46.55 15.57 3.06
N PRO A 481 -45.32 15.99 2.75
CA PRO A 481 -44.79 15.70 1.42
C PRO A 481 -43.44 14.98 1.49
N GLU A 482 -43.44 13.73 1.05
CA GLU A 482 -42.43 13.26 0.10
C GLU A 482 -42.59 14.09 -1.18
N THR A 483 -41.50 14.64 -1.72
CA THR A 483 -41.21 14.72 -3.16
C THR A 483 -39.88 15.43 -3.38
N ALA A 484 -39.09 14.88 -4.28
CA ALA A 484 -37.88 15.47 -4.85
C ALA A 484 -38.15 16.86 -5.46
N PRO A 485 -37.16 17.75 -5.58
CA PRO A 485 -37.24 18.84 -6.54
C PRO A 485 -36.66 18.39 -7.88
N GLU A 486 -37.57 18.28 -8.84
CA GLU A 486 -37.31 18.33 -10.27
C GLU A 486 -36.61 19.64 -10.68
N SER A 487 -35.92 19.51 -11.81
CA SER A 487 -35.39 20.54 -12.69
C SER A 487 -36.14 21.88 -12.69
N LYS A 488 -35.41 22.97 -12.44
CA LYS A 488 -35.76 24.30 -12.94
C LYS A 488 -34.76 24.71 -14.02
N ARG A 489 -35.18 24.57 -15.28
CA ARG A 489 -34.68 25.36 -16.41
C ARG A 489 -35.29 26.75 -16.33
N GLY A 490 -34.50 27.78 -16.62
CA GLY A 490 -35.00 29.10 -17.00
C GLY A 490 -34.84 30.20 -15.95
N ALA A 491 -33.59 30.63 -15.72
CA ALA A 491 -33.25 32.01 -15.42
C ALA A 491 -31.80 32.18 -15.87
N GLU A 492 -31.55 33.04 -16.87
CA GLU A 492 -30.20 33.50 -17.20
C GLU A 492 -29.61 34.09 -15.90
N GLU A 493 -28.67 33.37 -15.27
CA GLU A 493 -27.91 33.89 -14.15
C GLU A 493 -27.13 35.10 -14.65
N SER A 494 -27.57 36.29 -14.29
CA SER A 494 -26.81 37.51 -14.52
C SER A 494 -25.46 37.35 -13.81
N ILE A 495 -24.38 37.26 -14.61
CA ILE A 495 -23.01 37.11 -14.10
C ILE A 495 -22.74 38.28 -13.17
N ARG A 496 -22.50 37.99 -11.88
CA ARG A 496 -22.18 39.01 -10.89
C ARG A 496 -20.83 39.64 -11.24
N THR A 497 -20.82 40.96 -11.39
CA THR A 497 -19.63 41.73 -11.79
C THR A 497 -18.72 42.12 -10.63
N LYS A 498 -19.20 42.03 -9.38
CA LYS A 498 -18.39 42.36 -8.20
C LYS A 498 -17.68 41.11 -7.64
N PRO A 499 -16.36 41.22 -7.33
CA PRO A 499 -15.61 40.13 -6.72
C PRO A 499 -15.98 39.94 -5.25
N ASN A 500 -15.84 38.72 -4.74
CA ASN A 500 -15.94 38.44 -3.31
C ASN A 500 -14.59 38.67 -2.62
N SER A 501 -14.62 39.15 -1.37
CA SER A 501 -13.41 39.19 -0.55
C SER A 501 -12.98 37.79 -0.13
N LEU A 502 -11.67 37.62 0.04
CA LEU A 502 -11.09 36.33 0.41
C LEU A 502 -11.27 36.07 1.92
N LYS A 503 -11.83 34.92 2.30
CA LYS A 503 -12.15 34.64 3.71
C LYS A 503 -10.94 34.55 4.63
N GLU A 504 -9.81 34.08 4.10
CA GLU A 504 -8.57 33.88 4.87
C GLU A 504 -7.70 35.16 4.90
N PHE A 505 -7.88 36.06 3.92
CA PHE A 505 -7.14 37.32 3.79
C PHE A 505 -8.08 38.47 3.36
N PRO A 506 -8.94 38.99 4.26
CA PRO A 506 -9.97 39.97 3.92
C PRO A 506 -9.42 41.35 3.50
N ASP A 507 -8.14 41.63 3.78
CA ASP A 507 -7.47 42.90 3.45
C ASP A 507 -6.92 42.93 2.02
N ILE A 508 -6.95 41.80 1.29
CA ILE A 508 -6.51 41.73 -0.11
C ILE A 508 -7.66 42.19 -1.02
N GLU A 509 -7.42 43.25 -1.79
CA GLU A 509 -8.36 43.70 -2.80
C GLU A 509 -8.41 42.70 -3.97
N MET A 510 -9.62 42.33 -4.40
CA MET A 510 -9.84 41.30 -5.42
C MET A 510 -10.43 41.90 -6.70
N CYS A 511 -10.13 41.30 -7.84
CA CYS A 511 -10.69 41.59 -9.16
C CYS A 511 -11.31 40.32 -9.75
N ARG A 512 -12.48 40.45 -10.38
CA ARG A 512 -13.17 39.32 -11.03
C ARG A 512 -12.78 39.21 -12.50
N TYR A 513 -12.27 38.06 -12.89
CA TYR A 513 -11.89 37.70 -14.25
C TYR A 513 -12.91 36.72 -14.84
N ARG A 514 -13.12 36.79 -16.15
CA ARG A 514 -13.97 35.87 -16.91
C ARG A 514 -13.08 35.03 -17.82
N VAL A 515 -13.33 33.72 -17.82
CA VAL A 515 -12.70 32.74 -18.71
C VAL A 515 -13.80 32.16 -19.58
N ASP A 516 -13.62 32.16 -20.90
CA ASP A 516 -14.60 31.67 -21.88
C ASP A 516 -14.56 30.15 -22.02
N ILE A 517 -14.58 29.45 -20.88
CA ILE A 517 -14.67 27.99 -20.78
C ILE A 517 -15.63 27.65 -19.63
N GLY A 518 -16.60 26.77 -19.88
CA GLY A 518 -17.71 26.49 -18.95
C GLY A 518 -17.98 25.01 -18.71
N ARG A 519 -19.21 24.68 -18.27
CA ARG A 519 -19.64 23.29 -18.02
C ARG A 519 -19.69 22.46 -19.29
N VAL A 520 -19.99 23.07 -20.43
CA VAL A 520 -20.03 22.39 -21.74
C VAL A 520 -18.66 21.82 -22.12
N ASP A 521 -17.59 22.46 -21.65
CA ASP A 521 -16.20 22.05 -21.87
C ASP A 521 -15.69 21.05 -20.81
N ASN A 522 -16.57 20.54 -19.94
CA ASN A 522 -16.24 19.59 -18.87
C ASN A 522 -15.22 20.12 -17.83
N VAL A 523 -15.12 21.44 -17.68
CA VAL A 523 -14.20 22.08 -16.72
C VAL A 523 -14.71 21.92 -15.29
N LYS A 524 -13.81 21.54 -14.38
CA LYS A 524 -14.05 21.51 -12.92
C LYS A 524 -13.25 22.64 -12.25
N PRO A 525 -13.65 23.10 -11.05
CA PRO A 525 -12.94 24.16 -10.34
C PRO A 525 -11.44 23.86 -10.16
N GLY A 526 -11.07 22.61 -9.87
CA GLY A 526 -9.67 22.20 -9.72
C GLY A 526 -8.84 22.32 -11.01
N ASN A 527 -9.46 22.27 -12.19
CA ASN A 527 -8.76 22.51 -13.46
C ASN A 527 -8.40 23.99 -13.61
N LEU A 528 -9.32 24.90 -13.26
CA LEU A 528 -9.07 26.34 -13.28
C LEU A 528 -8.06 26.76 -12.21
N VAL A 529 -8.18 26.24 -10.99
CA VAL A 529 -7.19 26.47 -9.91
C VAL A 529 -5.81 25.99 -10.33
N GLY A 530 -5.70 24.79 -10.89
CA GLY A 530 -4.42 24.22 -11.32
C GLY A 530 -3.79 24.97 -12.49
N ALA A 531 -4.60 25.42 -13.46
CA ALA A 531 -4.11 26.24 -14.57
C ALA A 531 -3.60 27.60 -14.08
N ILE A 532 -4.39 28.30 -13.26
CA ILE A 532 -4.03 29.62 -12.75
C ILE A 532 -2.82 29.55 -11.81
N ALA A 533 -2.78 28.58 -10.89
CA ALA A 533 -1.67 28.46 -9.96
C ALA A 533 -0.33 28.13 -10.66
N ASN A 534 -0.38 27.33 -11.73
CA ASN A 534 0.83 26.98 -12.50
C ASN A 534 1.29 28.10 -13.44
N GLU A 535 0.36 28.79 -14.11
CA GLU A 535 0.69 29.76 -15.15
C GLU A 535 0.94 31.17 -14.58
N ALA A 536 0.27 31.53 -13.48
CA ALA A 536 0.45 32.82 -12.82
C ALA A 536 1.43 32.79 -11.64
N GLU A 537 1.98 31.61 -11.29
CA GLU A 537 2.79 31.39 -10.07
C GLU A 537 2.09 31.89 -8.78
N ILE A 538 0.76 31.76 -8.72
CA ILE A 538 -0.04 32.19 -7.57
C ILE A 538 -0.39 30.97 -6.70
N ASP A 539 -0.08 31.04 -5.41
CA ASP A 539 -0.50 30.02 -4.45
C ASP A 539 -2.03 29.89 -4.43
N SER A 540 -2.53 28.65 -4.40
CA SER A 540 -3.98 28.37 -4.48
C SER A 540 -4.80 29.00 -3.34
N CYS A 541 -4.16 29.39 -2.23
CA CYS A 541 -4.81 30.09 -1.13
C CYS A 541 -5.19 31.54 -1.46
N TYR A 542 -4.59 32.15 -2.49
CA TYR A 542 -4.94 33.49 -2.97
C TYR A 542 -5.97 33.50 -4.10
N ILE A 543 -6.40 32.33 -4.57
CA ILE A 543 -7.46 32.20 -5.58
C ILE A 543 -8.81 32.23 -4.87
N GLY A 544 -9.65 33.20 -5.24
CA GLY A 544 -10.94 33.45 -4.63
C GLY A 544 -12.06 32.56 -5.15
N THR A 545 -13.27 33.12 -5.20
CA THR A 545 -14.46 32.35 -5.60
C THR A 545 -14.39 32.01 -7.09
N ILE A 546 -14.74 30.77 -7.43
CA ILE A 546 -14.89 30.29 -8.81
C ILE A 546 -16.34 29.91 -9.03
N ASP A 547 -17.01 30.63 -9.93
CA ASP A 547 -18.37 30.33 -10.39
C ASP A 547 -18.29 29.80 -11.83
N ILE A 548 -18.81 28.59 -12.08
CA ILE A 548 -18.80 27.95 -13.41
C ILE A 548 -20.22 27.94 -13.99
N TYR A 549 -20.38 28.66 -15.11
CA TYR A 549 -21.60 28.74 -15.92
C TYR A 549 -21.51 27.78 -17.12
N ASP A 550 -22.56 27.72 -17.94
CA ASP A 550 -22.62 26.79 -19.07
C ASP A 550 -21.51 27.06 -20.10
N ASP A 551 -21.32 28.32 -20.51
CA ASP A 551 -20.38 28.73 -21.56
C ASP A 551 -19.15 29.51 -21.06
N CYS A 552 -19.09 29.86 -19.77
CA CYS A 552 -17.97 30.61 -19.21
C CYS A 552 -17.81 30.34 -17.70
N SER A 553 -16.69 30.77 -17.15
CA SER A 553 -16.41 30.73 -15.71
C SER A 553 -15.93 32.10 -15.24
N THR A 554 -16.24 32.48 -14.00
CA THR A 554 -15.65 33.66 -13.36
C THR A 554 -14.80 33.27 -12.18
N ILE A 555 -13.63 33.92 -12.04
CA ILE A 555 -12.68 33.70 -10.95
C ILE A 555 -12.30 35.04 -10.33
N ASP A 556 -12.29 35.10 -9.00
CA ASP A 556 -11.77 36.26 -8.25
C ASP A 556 -10.27 36.07 -7.97
N LEU A 557 -9.42 37.01 -8.41
CA LEU A 557 -7.95 37.01 -8.18
C LEU A 557 -7.50 38.33 -7.54
N PRO A 558 -6.34 38.39 -6.88
CA PRO A 558 -5.83 39.63 -6.26
C PRO A 558 -5.68 40.78 -7.27
N SER A 559 -5.99 42.01 -6.84
CA SER A 559 -5.77 43.22 -7.65
C SER A 559 -4.27 43.53 -7.77
N GLY A 560 -3.86 44.14 -8.90
CA GLY A 560 -2.47 44.59 -9.10
C GLY A 560 -1.49 43.54 -9.63
N MET A 561 -1.96 42.41 -10.18
CA MET A 561 -1.07 41.43 -10.83
C MET A 561 -0.24 42.06 -11.96
N PRO A 562 1.06 41.68 -12.11
CA PRO A 562 1.87 42.13 -13.23
C PRO A 562 1.20 41.82 -14.58
N LYS A 563 1.31 42.73 -15.55
CA LYS A 563 0.70 42.55 -16.89
C LYS A 563 1.20 41.29 -17.60
N GLU A 564 2.42 40.85 -17.32
CA GLU A 564 3.02 39.64 -17.85
C GLU A 564 2.29 38.38 -17.36
N THR A 565 1.99 38.32 -16.06
CA THR A 565 1.20 37.25 -15.42
C THR A 565 -0.21 37.15 -15.99
N LEU A 566 -0.84 38.30 -16.23
CA LEU A 566 -2.19 38.39 -16.81
C LEU A 566 -2.22 38.01 -18.30
N SER A 567 -1.08 38.11 -18.99
CA SER A 567 -0.95 37.70 -20.40
C SER A 567 -0.60 36.22 -20.58
N ALA A 568 -0.12 35.57 -19.52
CA ALA A 568 0.16 34.14 -19.48
C ALA A 568 -1.11 33.31 -19.20
N LEU A 569 -2.05 33.88 -18.43
CA LEU A 569 -3.40 33.37 -18.19
C LEU A 569 -4.31 33.52 -19.42
#